data_AF-A0A9E0NF03-F1
#
_entry.id   AF-A0A9E0NF03-F1
#
_cell.length_a   1.000
_cell.length_b   1.000
_cell.length_c   1.000
_cell.angle_alpha   90.00
_cell.angle_beta   90.00
_cell.angle_gamma   90.00
#
_symmetry.space_group_name_H-M   'P 1'
#
loop_
_entity.id
_entity.type
_entity.pdbx_description
1 polymer ?
#
loop_
_entity_poly.entity_id
_entity_poly.type
_entity_poly.pdbx_seq_one_letter_code
_entity_poly.pdbx_strand_id
1 'polypeptide(L)'
;MSLVRPLLPLVLLLGPLASAACKRDAAAPAAAPAERPVAAPAGSGAPALEQSTAPRARTAADLVDLHDPRKPVPLLAMMAAHQRENMRGHLVAVQEIVAGLGQDDLAAVAVAARKIGFSDEMGQMCNHMGAGAPGFTEQALAFHHTADRIVAAAEAKDRAGVMTHLSATLQTCTSCHATWRQHVVDDATWQQLTASTPPPGMHQGHAGHTP
;
A
#
# COMPACT_ATOMS: atom_id res chain seq x y z
N MET A 1 -30.47 0.87 -61.31
CA MET A 1 -31.66 0.95 -60.44
C MET A 1 -31.14 1.11 -59.01
N SER A 2 -30.93 2.36 -58.60
CA SER A 2 -30.35 2.73 -57.31
C SER A 2 -31.46 3.01 -56.31
N LEU A 3 -31.50 2.32 -55.17
CA LEU A 3 -32.34 2.69 -54.03
C LEU A 3 -31.59 3.66 -53.12
N VAL A 4 -32.05 4.91 -53.14
CA VAL A 4 -31.69 5.97 -52.20
C VAL A 4 -32.56 5.80 -50.95
N ARG A 5 -31.92 5.68 -49.77
CA ARG A 5 -32.60 5.67 -48.47
C ARG A 5 -32.59 7.09 -47.88
N PRO A 6 -33.71 7.63 -47.38
CA PRO A 6 -33.74 8.98 -46.83
C PRO A 6 -33.23 8.99 -45.38
N LEU A 7 -32.41 10.00 -45.09
CA LEU A 7 -32.02 10.43 -43.74
C LEU A 7 -33.19 11.18 -43.09
N LEU A 8 -33.58 10.78 -41.88
CA LEU A 8 -34.47 11.54 -41.00
C LEU A 8 -33.61 12.22 -39.91
N PRO A 9 -33.81 13.51 -39.61
CA PRO A 9 -33.04 14.19 -38.58
C PRO A 9 -33.66 13.96 -37.20
N LEU A 10 -32.90 13.36 -36.28
CA LEU A 10 -33.25 13.31 -34.86
C LEU A 10 -32.78 14.62 -34.21
N VAL A 11 -33.69 15.60 -34.16
CA VAL A 11 -33.56 16.81 -33.35
C VAL A 11 -34.24 16.52 -32.01
N LEU A 12 -33.47 16.48 -30.91
CA LEU A 12 -34.01 16.48 -29.56
C LEU A 12 -33.09 17.27 -28.62
N LEU A 13 -33.42 18.57 -28.54
CA LEU A 13 -33.53 19.40 -27.34
C LEU A 13 -32.41 19.30 -26.28
N LEU A 14 -31.37 20.13 -26.45
CA LEU A 14 -30.59 20.64 -25.32
C LEU A 14 -31.44 21.63 -24.52
N GLY A 15 -31.87 21.23 -23.32
CA GLY A 15 -32.37 22.15 -22.29
C GLY A 15 -31.20 22.71 -21.46
N PRO A 16 -31.20 24.01 -21.09
CA PRO A 16 -30.17 24.57 -20.23
C PRO A 16 -30.40 24.15 -18.77
N LEU A 17 -29.43 23.42 -18.20
CA LEU A 17 -29.29 23.25 -16.76
C LEU A 17 -28.78 24.59 -16.18
N ALA A 18 -29.71 25.39 -15.66
CA ALA A 18 -29.38 26.57 -14.87
C ALA A 18 -28.79 26.11 -13.52
N SER A 19 -27.49 26.30 -13.34
CA SER A 19 -26.81 26.13 -12.07
C SER A 19 -27.34 27.16 -11.07
N ALA A 20 -28.15 26.71 -10.11
CA ALA A 20 -28.50 27.49 -8.94
C ALA A 20 -27.23 27.66 -8.08
N ALA A 21 -26.62 28.84 -8.15
CA ALA A 21 -25.57 29.26 -7.24
C ALA A 21 -26.17 29.44 -5.83
N CYS A 22 -25.96 28.47 -4.94
CA CYS A 22 -26.15 28.68 -3.51
C CYS A 22 -25.13 29.70 -3.02
N LYS A 23 -25.53 30.97 -2.93
CA LYS A 23 -24.84 31.97 -2.09
C LYS A 23 -24.85 31.44 -0.66
N ARG A 24 -23.66 31.15 -0.11
CA ARG A 24 -23.46 31.05 1.34
C ARG A 24 -23.30 32.46 1.86
N ASP A 25 -24.32 32.96 2.54
CA ASP A 25 -24.17 34.15 3.36
C ASP A 25 -23.24 33.82 4.52
N ALA A 26 -22.11 34.51 4.57
CA ALA A 26 -21.17 34.44 5.67
C ALA A 26 -21.78 35.13 6.90
N ALA A 27 -22.34 34.35 7.81
CA ALA A 27 -22.67 34.82 9.14
C ALA A 27 -21.38 34.93 9.98
N ALA A 28 -21.16 36.11 10.55
CA ALA A 28 -20.06 36.37 11.49
C ALA A 28 -20.18 35.45 12.73
N PRO A 29 -19.05 35.00 13.32
CA PRO A 29 -19.10 34.18 14.53
C PRO A 29 -19.58 35.03 15.71
N ALA A 30 -20.69 34.59 16.32
CA ALA A 30 -21.13 35.08 17.61
C ALA A 30 -20.08 34.72 18.68
N ALA A 31 -19.75 35.69 19.52
CA ALA A 31 -18.82 35.54 20.63
C ALA A 31 -19.28 34.41 21.59
N ALA A 32 -18.36 33.49 21.89
CA ALA A 32 -18.58 32.42 22.84
C ALA A 32 -18.79 32.97 24.26
N PRO A 33 -19.72 32.41 25.07
CA PRO A 33 -19.80 32.74 26.48
C PRO A 33 -18.58 32.19 27.23
N ALA A 34 -17.99 33.00 28.11
CA ALA A 34 -16.84 32.65 28.93
C ALA A 34 -17.15 31.43 29.84
N GLU A 35 -16.41 30.34 29.64
CA GLU A 35 -16.44 29.18 30.55
C GLU A 35 -15.82 29.55 31.90
N ARG A 36 -16.50 29.15 32.98
CA ARG A 36 -15.99 29.25 34.34
C ARG A 36 -14.87 28.22 34.54
N PRO A 37 -13.81 28.51 35.33
CA PRO A 37 -12.75 27.54 35.57
C PRO A 37 -13.29 26.35 36.37
N VAL A 38 -13.23 25.15 35.79
CA VAL A 38 -13.41 23.91 36.54
C VAL A 38 -12.11 23.63 37.27
N ALA A 39 -12.17 23.57 38.60
CA ALA A 39 -11.06 23.19 39.46
C ALA A 39 -10.60 21.76 39.15
N ALA A 40 -9.30 21.57 38.99
CA ALA A 40 -8.69 20.25 38.82
C ALA A 40 -8.87 19.40 40.09
N PRO A 41 -9.33 18.14 40.00
CA PRO A 41 -9.18 17.23 41.13
C PRO A 41 -7.71 16.85 41.29
N ALA A 42 -7.24 16.99 42.51
CA ALA A 42 -5.91 16.59 42.96
C ALA A 42 -5.64 15.10 42.67
N GLY A 43 -4.38 14.79 42.40
CA GLY A 43 -3.92 13.47 41.99
C GLY A 43 -4.33 12.35 42.95
N SER A 44 -4.91 11.32 42.37
CA SER A 44 -4.82 9.95 42.90
C SER A 44 -3.91 9.20 41.94
N GLY A 45 -2.75 8.77 42.41
CA GLY A 45 -1.83 7.95 41.63
C GLY A 45 -2.57 6.75 41.05
N ALA A 46 -2.60 6.65 39.73
CA ALA A 46 -3.00 5.42 39.08
C ALA A 46 -1.98 4.34 39.48
N PRO A 47 -2.40 3.17 39.99
CA PRO A 47 -1.47 2.08 40.20
C PRO A 47 -0.89 1.71 38.83
N ALA A 48 0.44 1.52 38.79
CA ALA A 48 1.10 0.92 37.65
C ALA A 48 0.35 -0.38 37.33
N LEU A 49 -0.15 -0.49 36.11
CA LEU A 49 -0.76 -1.72 35.61
C LEU A 49 0.35 -2.78 35.64
N GLU A 50 0.36 -3.60 36.69
CA GLU A 50 1.17 -4.81 36.73
C GLU A 50 0.80 -5.64 35.50
N GLN A 51 1.76 -5.79 34.60
CA GLN A 51 1.64 -6.66 33.45
C GLN A 51 1.48 -8.09 33.99
N SER A 52 0.25 -8.60 33.94
CA SER A 52 -0.06 -9.95 34.36
C SER A 52 0.78 -10.93 33.55
N THR A 53 1.59 -11.74 34.24
CA THR A 53 2.45 -12.78 33.67
C THR A 53 1.68 -14.04 33.26
N ALA A 54 0.35 -14.04 33.38
CA ALA A 54 -0.49 -15.14 32.95
C ALA A 54 -0.60 -15.16 31.42
N PRO A 55 -0.44 -16.33 30.75
CA PRO A 55 -0.61 -16.42 29.31
C PRO A 55 -2.03 -16.04 28.92
N ARG A 56 -2.15 -15.06 28.01
CA ARG A 56 -3.43 -14.60 27.47
C ARG A 56 -4.15 -15.76 26.77
N ALA A 57 -5.46 -15.85 26.95
CA ALA A 57 -6.29 -16.77 26.19
C ALA A 57 -6.20 -16.46 24.67
N ARG A 58 -5.93 -17.50 23.87
CA ARG A 58 -5.83 -17.39 22.41
C ARG A 58 -7.14 -16.88 21.82
N THR A 59 -7.04 -15.90 20.94
CA THR A 59 -8.16 -15.37 20.16
C THR A 59 -8.44 -16.23 18.93
N ALA A 60 -9.60 -16.04 18.28
CA ALA A 60 -9.89 -16.70 17.01
C ALA A 60 -8.86 -16.36 15.92
N ALA A 61 -8.32 -15.14 15.92
CA ALA A 61 -7.25 -14.74 15.00
C ALA A 61 -5.97 -15.55 15.24
N ASP A 62 -5.59 -15.75 16.51
CA ASP A 62 -4.42 -16.56 16.86
C ASP A 62 -4.58 -18.01 16.38
N LEU A 63 -5.80 -18.56 16.44
CA LEU A 63 -6.09 -19.91 15.96
C LEU A 63 -6.04 -20.01 14.43
N VAL A 64 -6.46 -18.98 13.70
CA VAL A 64 -6.32 -18.92 12.24
C VAL A 64 -4.84 -18.86 11.86
N ASP A 65 -4.06 -17.99 12.51
CA ASP A 65 -2.62 -17.84 12.25
C ASP A 65 -1.80 -19.10 12.55
N LEU A 66 -2.25 -19.92 13.50
CA LEU A 66 -1.63 -21.22 13.82
C LEU A 66 -1.79 -22.26 12.71
N HIS A 67 -2.86 -22.18 11.92
CA HIS A 67 -3.13 -23.13 10.83
C HIS A 67 -2.77 -22.58 9.45
N ASP A 68 -2.28 -21.34 9.37
CA ASP A 68 -1.83 -20.73 8.14
C ASP A 68 -0.38 -21.15 7.83
N PRO A 69 -0.13 -21.96 6.78
CA PRO A 69 1.18 -22.51 6.49
C PRO A 69 2.16 -21.48 5.90
N ARG A 70 1.70 -20.26 5.61
CA ARG A 70 2.55 -19.20 5.05
C ARG A 70 3.60 -18.78 6.05
N LYS A 71 4.67 -18.14 5.59
CA LYS A 71 5.70 -17.54 6.46
C LYS A 71 5.17 -16.24 7.07
N PRO A 72 5.34 -16.02 8.39
CA PRO A 72 4.91 -14.78 9.02
C PRO A 72 5.87 -13.64 8.68
N VAL A 73 5.32 -12.48 8.38
CA VAL A 73 6.05 -11.20 8.35
C VAL A 73 5.67 -10.46 9.64
N PRO A 74 6.54 -10.44 10.67
CA PRO A 74 6.25 -9.68 11.87
C PRO A 74 6.13 -8.21 11.49
N LEU A 75 5.09 -7.51 11.96
CA LEU A 75 4.88 -6.09 11.68
C LEU A 75 4.21 -5.45 12.89
N LEU A 76 4.59 -4.20 13.20
CA LEU A 76 3.81 -3.39 14.12
C LEU A 76 2.43 -3.11 13.52
N ALA A 77 1.43 -2.86 14.38
CA ALA A 77 0.04 -2.69 13.94
C ALA A 77 -0.14 -1.61 12.86
N MET A 78 0.55 -0.47 13.00
CA MET A 78 0.52 0.62 12.01
C MET A 78 1.26 0.27 10.73
N MET A 79 2.38 -0.46 10.80
CA MET A 79 3.09 -0.96 9.62
C MET A 79 2.23 -1.93 8.82
N ALA A 80 1.56 -2.87 9.51
CA ALA A 80 0.65 -3.81 8.87
C ALA A 80 -0.53 -3.11 8.19
N ALA A 81 -1.10 -2.10 8.85
CA ALA A 81 -2.16 -1.28 8.26
C ALA A 81 -1.70 -0.52 7.02
N HIS A 82 -0.53 0.13 7.10
CA HIS A 82 0.06 0.86 5.97
C HIS A 82 0.37 -0.05 4.79
N GLN A 83 0.98 -1.22 5.02
CA GLN A 83 1.25 -2.18 3.97
C GLN A 83 -0.03 -2.65 3.28
N ARG A 84 -1.12 -2.93 4.02
CA ARG A 84 -2.41 -3.30 3.40
C ARG A 84 -2.99 -2.18 2.56
N GLU A 85 -2.83 -0.93 2.99
CA GLU A 85 -3.27 0.22 2.21
C GLU A 85 -2.49 0.33 0.90
N ASN A 86 -1.17 0.19 0.95
CA ASN A 86 -0.34 0.13 -0.25
C ASN A 86 -0.81 -0.99 -1.17
N MET A 87 -1.05 -2.21 -0.67
CA MET A 87 -1.53 -3.34 -1.49
C MET A 87 -2.87 -3.06 -2.16
N ARG A 88 -3.82 -2.38 -1.50
CA ARG A 88 -5.08 -1.94 -2.13
C ARG A 88 -4.83 -0.90 -3.21
N GLY A 89 -3.98 0.08 -2.93
CA GLY A 89 -3.54 1.07 -3.93
C GLY A 89 -2.87 0.42 -5.14
N HIS A 90 -2.12 -0.67 -4.93
CA HIS A 90 -1.50 -1.42 -6.03
C HIS A 90 -2.53 -2.08 -6.93
N LEU A 91 -3.60 -2.64 -6.36
CA LEU A 91 -4.73 -3.17 -7.16
C LEU A 91 -5.44 -2.08 -7.97
N VAL A 92 -5.55 -0.87 -7.43
CA VAL A 92 -6.08 0.28 -8.18
C VAL A 92 -5.18 0.62 -9.36
N ALA A 93 -3.85 0.67 -9.16
CA ALA A 93 -2.91 0.90 -10.26
C ALA A 93 -2.99 -0.19 -11.34
N VAL A 94 -3.16 -1.46 -10.96
CA VAL A 94 -3.39 -2.55 -11.92
C VAL A 94 -4.67 -2.33 -12.73
N GLN A 95 -5.77 -1.93 -12.10
CA GLN A 95 -7.01 -1.60 -12.80
C GLN A 95 -6.79 -0.47 -13.83
N GLU A 96 -6.07 0.59 -13.45
CA GLU A 96 -5.77 1.71 -14.33
C GLU A 96 -4.88 1.31 -15.52
N ILE A 97 -3.89 0.43 -15.30
CA ILE A 97 -3.08 -0.16 -16.37
C ILE A 97 -3.97 -0.91 -17.37
N VAL A 98 -4.86 -1.77 -16.87
CA VAL A 98 -5.80 -2.52 -17.72
C VAL A 98 -6.76 -1.58 -18.47
N ALA A 99 -7.22 -0.51 -17.83
CA ALA A 99 -8.06 0.50 -18.46
C ALA A 99 -7.33 1.24 -19.60
N GLY A 100 -6.08 1.65 -19.36
CA GLY A 100 -5.23 2.27 -20.39
C GLY A 100 -4.97 1.32 -21.56
N LEU A 101 -4.66 0.05 -21.27
CA LEU A 101 -4.57 -0.99 -22.31
C LEU A 101 -5.86 -1.11 -23.12
N GLY A 102 -7.03 -1.12 -22.47
CA GLY A 102 -8.33 -1.20 -23.15
C GLY A 102 -8.61 -0.03 -24.11
N GLN A 103 -8.00 1.13 -23.86
CA GLN A 103 -8.14 2.35 -24.66
C GLN A 103 -6.96 2.60 -25.62
N ASP A 104 -5.98 1.70 -25.63
CA ASP A 104 -4.69 1.87 -26.33
C ASP A 104 -3.90 3.12 -25.91
N ASP A 105 -4.11 3.58 -24.68
CA ASP A 105 -3.41 4.71 -24.08
C ASP A 105 -2.20 4.22 -23.28
N LEU A 106 -1.08 4.02 -23.97
CA LEU A 106 0.18 3.58 -23.33
C LEU A 106 0.80 4.67 -22.45
N ALA A 107 0.47 5.95 -22.63
CA ALA A 107 0.92 6.99 -21.72
C ALA A 107 0.22 6.87 -20.36
N ALA A 108 -1.10 6.62 -20.35
CA ALA A 108 -1.86 6.33 -19.14
C ALA A 108 -1.36 5.05 -18.45
N VAL A 109 -1.01 4.00 -19.21
CA VAL A 109 -0.38 2.79 -18.67
C VAL A 109 0.91 3.13 -17.92
N ALA A 110 1.80 3.93 -18.52
CA ALA A 110 3.06 4.29 -17.89
C ALA A 110 2.85 5.12 -16.61
N VAL A 111 1.88 6.03 -16.60
CA VAL A 111 1.50 6.81 -15.40
C VAL A 111 0.97 5.91 -14.30
N ALA A 112 0.07 4.97 -14.61
CA ALA A 112 -0.48 4.04 -13.63
C ALA A 112 0.60 3.10 -13.06
N ALA A 113 1.46 2.53 -13.92
CA ALA A 113 2.53 1.64 -13.50
C ALA A 113 3.56 2.31 -12.58
N ARG A 114 3.89 3.60 -12.82
CA ARG A 114 4.78 4.37 -11.94
C ARG A 114 4.30 4.46 -10.49
N LYS A 115 2.98 4.41 -10.24
CA LYS A 115 2.41 4.47 -8.87
C LYS A 115 2.84 3.28 -8.01
N ILE A 116 3.28 2.18 -8.63
CA ILE A 116 3.71 0.95 -7.97
C ILE A 116 5.15 0.56 -8.34
N GLY A 117 5.85 1.43 -9.07
CA GLY A 117 7.26 1.26 -9.42
C GLY A 117 8.18 1.42 -8.21
N PHE A 118 9.46 1.20 -8.43
CA PHE A 118 10.47 1.38 -7.39
C PHE A 118 10.77 2.86 -7.11
N SER A 119 11.07 3.17 -5.85
CA SER A 119 11.70 4.42 -5.41
C SER A 119 12.61 4.14 -4.22
N ASP A 120 13.52 5.06 -3.89
CA ASP A 120 14.42 4.89 -2.74
C ASP A 120 13.64 4.85 -1.43
N GLU A 121 12.59 5.67 -1.30
CA GLU A 121 11.69 5.66 -0.15
C GLU A 121 10.95 4.32 -0.02
N MET A 122 10.47 3.79 -1.16
CA MET A 122 9.85 2.47 -1.22
C MET A 122 10.85 1.39 -0.80
N GLY A 123 12.10 1.47 -1.25
CA GLY A 123 13.16 0.55 -0.87
C GLY A 123 13.45 0.56 0.62
N GLN A 124 13.53 1.74 1.24
CA GLN A 124 13.70 1.89 2.69
C GLN A 124 12.52 1.29 3.46
N MET A 125 11.30 1.52 2.99
CA MET A 125 10.09 0.95 3.59
C MET A 125 10.08 -0.58 3.49
N CYS A 126 10.43 -1.16 2.33
CA CYS A 126 10.54 -2.61 2.16
C CYS A 126 11.62 -3.23 3.05
N ASN A 127 12.76 -2.57 3.21
CA ASN A 127 13.82 -3.00 4.14
C ASN A 127 13.30 -2.99 5.58
N HIS A 128 12.65 -1.91 6.00
CA HIS A 128 12.12 -1.80 7.36
C HIS A 128 11.04 -2.83 7.64
N MET A 129 10.07 -3.02 6.73
CA MET A 129 8.99 -4.01 6.89
C MET A 129 9.51 -5.45 6.87
N GLY A 130 10.56 -5.74 6.10
CA GLY A 130 11.13 -7.09 5.99
C GLY A 130 12.20 -7.42 7.02
N ALA A 131 12.56 -6.50 7.91
CA ALA A 131 13.69 -6.65 8.84
C ALA A 131 13.61 -7.92 9.72
N GLY A 132 12.40 -8.41 10.02
CA GLY A 132 12.17 -9.63 10.80
C GLY A 132 11.75 -10.85 9.96
N ALA A 133 11.83 -10.77 8.63
CA ALA A 133 11.38 -11.81 7.70
C ALA A 133 12.40 -12.04 6.56
N PRO A 134 13.39 -12.93 6.74
CA PRO A 134 14.40 -13.20 5.74
C PRO A 134 13.81 -13.62 4.39
N GLY A 135 14.19 -12.93 3.31
CA GLY A 135 13.68 -13.15 1.96
C GLY A 135 12.44 -12.33 1.59
N PHE A 136 11.79 -11.65 2.54
CA PHE A 136 10.60 -10.86 2.27
C PHE A 136 10.94 -9.58 1.49
N THR A 137 12.00 -8.87 1.88
CA THR A 137 12.40 -7.61 1.25
C THR A 137 12.74 -7.81 -0.22
N GLU A 138 13.51 -8.85 -0.55
CA GLU A 138 13.90 -9.17 -1.92
C GLU A 138 12.67 -9.43 -2.79
N GLN A 139 11.69 -10.17 -2.26
CA GLN A 139 10.44 -10.45 -2.96
C GLN A 139 9.56 -9.19 -3.12
N ALA A 140 9.52 -8.32 -2.10
CA ALA A 140 8.79 -7.05 -2.16
C ALA A 140 9.40 -6.11 -3.21
N LEU A 141 10.73 -5.99 -3.24
CA LEU A 141 11.45 -5.18 -4.24
C LEU A 141 11.29 -5.74 -5.66
N ALA A 142 11.26 -7.06 -5.81
CA ALA A 142 11.01 -7.69 -7.12
C ALA A 142 9.65 -7.29 -7.71
N PHE A 143 8.60 -7.16 -6.88
CA PHE A 143 7.31 -6.62 -7.33
C PHE A 143 7.46 -5.21 -7.91
N HIS A 144 8.10 -4.28 -7.18
CA HIS A 144 8.26 -2.91 -7.64
C HIS A 144 9.05 -2.79 -8.95
N HIS A 145 10.13 -3.58 -9.08
CA HIS A 145 10.91 -3.60 -10.32
C HIS A 145 10.17 -4.24 -11.51
N THR A 146 9.21 -5.15 -11.28
CA THR A 146 8.36 -5.62 -12.39
C THR A 146 7.45 -4.52 -12.93
N ALA A 147 6.98 -3.61 -12.08
CA ALA A 147 6.22 -2.45 -12.52
C ALA A 147 7.06 -1.44 -13.32
N ASP A 148 8.33 -1.24 -12.96
CA ASP A 148 9.26 -0.40 -13.74
C ASP A 148 9.39 -0.90 -15.19
N ARG A 149 9.34 -2.22 -15.41
CA ARG A 149 9.37 -2.80 -16.76
C ARG A 149 8.09 -2.53 -17.55
N ILE A 150 6.94 -2.42 -16.89
CA ILE A 150 5.69 -1.98 -17.54
C ILE A 150 5.85 -0.54 -18.03
N VAL A 151 6.44 0.34 -17.20
CA VAL A 151 6.71 1.73 -17.58
C VAL A 151 7.60 1.78 -18.81
N ALA A 152 8.74 1.08 -18.81
CA ALA A 152 9.67 1.05 -19.93
C ALA A 152 9.03 0.54 -21.23
N ALA A 153 8.26 -0.54 -21.17
CA ALA A 153 7.56 -1.07 -22.34
C ALA A 153 6.49 -0.11 -22.88
N ALA A 154 5.73 0.53 -21.99
CA ALA A 154 4.71 1.50 -22.37
C ALA A 154 5.31 2.75 -23.04
N GLU A 155 6.43 3.26 -22.54
CA GLU A 155 7.17 4.37 -23.14
C GLU A 155 7.79 4.01 -24.50
N ALA A 156 8.24 2.76 -24.65
CA ALA A 156 8.69 2.21 -25.93
C ALA A 156 7.54 1.92 -26.91
N LYS A 157 6.28 2.16 -26.51
CA LYS A 157 5.07 1.81 -27.25
C LYS A 157 4.95 0.31 -27.56
N ASP A 158 5.57 -0.54 -26.73
CA ASP A 158 5.52 -1.99 -26.84
C ASP A 158 4.34 -2.55 -26.04
N ARG A 159 3.18 -2.59 -26.68
CA ARG A 159 1.94 -3.13 -26.08
C ARG A 159 2.08 -4.60 -25.65
N ALA A 160 2.80 -5.42 -26.42
CA ALA A 160 3.00 -6.82 -26.09
C ALA A 160 3.92 -6.98 -24.86
N GLY A 161 4.97 -6.16 -24.78
CA GLY A 161 5.83 -6.04 -23.61
C GLY A 161 5.07 -5.59 -22.36
N VAL A 162 4.18 -4.61 -22.49
CA VAL A 162 3.29 -4.19 -21.38
C VAL A 162 2.47 -5.36 -20.85
N MET A 163 1.81 -6.13 -21.72
CA MET A 163 1.03 -7.30 -21.30
C MET A 163 1.89 -8.38 -20.63
N THR A 164 3.10 -8.61 -21.17
CA THR A 164 4.06 -9.56 -20.61
C THR A 164 4.49 -9.15 -19.20
N HIS A 165 4.86 -7.88 -19.02
CA HIS A 165 5.29 -7.37 -17.72
C HIS A 165 4.14 -7.25 -16.72
N LEU A 166 2.92 -6.92 -17.18
CA LEU A 166 1.72 -6.96 -16.33
C LEU A 166 1.46 -8.36 -15.78
N SER A 167 1.58 -9.40 -16.63
CA SER A 167 1.47 -10.79 -16.17
C SER A 167 2.54 -11.14 -15.15
N ALA A 168 3.79 -10.73 -15.36
CA ALA A 168 4.88 -10.93 -14.41
C ALA A 168 4.60 -10.22 -13.07
N THR A 169 4.11 -8.98 -13.09
CA THR A 169 3.72 -8.24 -11.88
C THR A 169 2.61 -8.98 -11.11
N LEU A 170 1.55 -9.44 -11.78
CA LEU A 170 0.49 -10.23 -11.14
C LEU A 170 0.99 -11.57 -10.56
N GLN A 171 1.98 -12.18 -11.19
CA GLN A 171 2.63 -13.37 -10.65
C GLN A 171 3.37 -13.08 -9.34
N THR A 172 3.99 -11.90 -9.18
CA THR A 172 4.59 -11.53 -7.89
C THR A 172 3.53 -11.33 -6.79
N CYS A 173 2.34 -10.80 -7.12
CA CYS A 173 1.23 -10.70 -6.17
C CYS A 173 0.81 -12.08 -5.65
N THR A 174 0.56 -13.02 -6.56
CA THR A 174 0.12 -14.39 -6.20
C THR A 174 1.20 -15.17 -5.46
N SER A 175 2.47 -15.04 -5.87
CA SER A 175 3.60 -15.66 -5.19
C SER A 175 3.81 -15.11 -3.77
N CYS A 176 3.71 -13.79 -3.58
CA CYS A 176 3.78 -13.18 -2.26
C CYS A 176 2.62 -13.65 -1.37
N HIS A 177 1.39 -13.65 -1.88
CA HIS A 177 0.22 -14.10 -1.12
C HIS A 177 0.21 -15.59 -0.78
N ALA A 178 0.87 -16.43 -1.59
CA ALA A 178 1.06 -17.85 -1.32
C ALA A 178 2.19 -18.11 -0.32
N THR A 179 3.16 -17.20 -0.20
CA THR A 179 4.35 -17.38 0.63
C THR A 179 4.21 -16.71 1.99
N TRP A 180 3.61 -15.52 2.07
CA TRP A 180 3.66 -14.65 3.23
C TRP A 180 2.29 -14.31 3.79
N ARG A 181 2.24 -14.10 5.10
CA ARG A 181 1.13 -13.47 5.81
C ARG A 181 1.65 -12.38 6.74
N GLN A 182 0.85 -11.35 6.96
CA GLN A 182 1.14 -10.40 8.04
C GLN A 182 0.95 -11.07 9.39
N HIS A 183 1.90 -10.88 10.30
CA HIS A 183 1.81 -11.28 11.69
C HIS A 183 1.99 -10.03 12.55
N VAL A 184 0.90 -9.54 13.15
CA VAL A 184 0.94 -8.30 13.93
C VAL A 184 1.53 -8.58 15.31
N VAL A 185 2.62 -7.89 15.65
CA VAL A 185 3.35 -8.05 16.91
C VAL A 185 3.42 -6.74 17.69
N ASP A 186 3.73 -6.82 18.98
CA ASP A 186 4.06 -5.66 19.80
C ASP A 186 5.51 -5.18 19.60
N ASP A 187 5.83 -4.03 20.18
CA ASP A 187 7.14 -3.39 20.04
C ASP A 187 8.29 -4.25 20.58
N ALA A 188 8.07 -4.93 21.71
CA ALA A 188 9.09 -5.77 22.33
C ALA A 188 9.44 -6.97 21.44
N THR A 189 8.42 -7.64 20.90
CA THR A 189 8.58 -8.76 19.97
C THR A 189 9.24 -8.30 18.67
N TRP A 190 8.83 -7.16 18.12
CA TRP A 190 9.44 -6.58 16.92
C TRP A 190 10.94 -6.31 17.11
N GLN A 191 11.33 -5.67 18.22
CA GLN A 191 12.74 -5.41 18.54
C GLN A 191 13.54 -6.71 18.64
N GLN A 192 13.01 -7.72 19.32
CA GLN A 192 13.67 -9.02 19.43
C GLN A 192 13.89 -9.68 18.07
N LEU A 193 12.88 -9.68 17.20
CA LEU A 193 12.94 -10.32 15.89
C LEU A 193 13.84 -9.58 14.89
N THR A 194 14.05 -8.28 15.07
CA THR A 194 14.82 -7.42 14.16
C THR A 194 16.24 -7.10 14.63
N ALA A 195 16.55 -7.32 15.92
CA ALA A 195 17.87 -7.04 16.51
C ALA A 195 19.04 -7.83 15.90
N SER A 196 18.76 -8.91 15.15
CA SER A 196 19.78 -9.79 14.56
C SER A 196 20.07 -9.51 13.08
N THR A 197 19.38 -8.55 12.46
CA THR A 197 19.62 -8.19 11.06
C THR A 197 20.76 -7.17 11.01
N PRO A 198 21.97 -7.55 10.55
CA PRO A 198 23.08 -6.61 10.47
C PRO A 198 22.70 -5.47 9.49
N PRO A 199 23.11 -4.23 9.76
CA PRO A 199 22.94 -3.17 8.77
C PRO A 199 23.65 -3.57 7.46
N PRO A 200 23.05 -3.32 6.28
CA PRO A 200 23.73 -3.55 5.01
C PRO A 200 24.99 -2.67 4.98
N GLY A 201 26.18 -3.29 4.98
CA GLY A 201 27.46 -2.59 4.88
C GLY A 201 28.61 -3.09 5.76
N MET A 202 28.38 -3.97 6.73
CA MET A 202 29.50 -4.58 7.47
C MET A 202 29.95 -5.89 6.83
N HIS A 203 30.64 -5.80 5.68
CA HIS A 203 31.55 -6.87 5.30
C HIS A 203 32.64 -6.97 6.37
N GLN A 204 32.61 -8.05 7.13
CA GLN A 204 33.69 -8.42 8.05
C GLN A 204 34.97 -8.54 7.24
N GLY A 205 35.88 -7.58 7.43
CA GLY A 205 37.21 -7.63 6.87
C GLY A 205 37.89 -8.91 7.36
N HIS A 206 38.17 -9.81 6.43
CA HIS A 206 39.02 -10.96 6.68
C HIS A 206 40.36 -10.45 7.23
N ALA A 207 40.67 -10.87 8.46
CA ALA A 207 41.98 -10.67 9.07
C ALA A 207 43.05 -11.25 8.13
N GLY A 208 43.88 -10.36 7.60
CA GLY A 208 45.04 -10.72 6.81
C GLY A 208 46.01 -11.54 7.66
N HIS A 209 46.15 -12.81 7.27
CA HIS A 209 47.23 -13.68 7.68
C HIS A 209 48.37 -13.48 6.69
N THR A 210 49.57 -13.09 7.14
CA THR A 210 50.86 -13.46 6.53
C THR A 210 52.05 -12.82 7.25
N PRO A 211 53.26 -13.37 7.13
CA PRO A 211 53.66 -14.76 6.89
C PRO A 211 54.34 -15.42 8.10
#